data_AF-C6AX65-F1
#
_entry.id   AF-C6AX65-F1
#
_cell.length_a   1.000
_cell.length_b   1.000
_cell.length_c   1.000
_cell.angle_alpha   90.00
_cell.angle_beta   90.00
_cell.angle_gamma   90.00
#
_symmetry.space_group_name_H-M   'P 1'
#
loop_
_entity.id
_entity.type
_entity.pdbx_description
1 polymer ?
#
loop_
_entity_poly.entity_id
_entity_poly.type
_entity_poly.pdbx_seq_one_letter_code
_entity_poly.pdbx_strand_id
1 'polypeptide(L)' 'MIRSQIADAQTVLSDEEVALCQRVFDHISSMRQITTDTEREDLARRVIHSYQHGVKDEGALLRLLI' A
#
# COMPACT_ATOMS: atom_id res chain seq x y z
N MET A 1 0.99 -6.02 -13.34
CA MET A 1 -0.27 -6.49 -12.70
C MET A 1 -0.63 -5.73 -11.42
N ILE A 2 0.32 -5.14 -10.69
CA ILE A 2 0.07 -4.38 -9.44
C ILE A 2 -0.87 -3.18 -9.65
N ARG A 3 -0.72 -2.45 -10.77
CA ARG A 3 -1.63 -1.35 -11.15
C ARG A 3 -3.08 -1.81 -11.31
N SER A 4 -3.29 -3.06 -11.75
CA SER A 4 -4.64 -3.64 -11.91
C SER A 4 -5.26 -3.96 -10.56
N GLN A 5 -4.50 -4.50 -9.59
CA GLN A 5 -5.02 -4.74 -8.23
C GLN A 5 -5.33 -3.44 -7.48
N ILE A 6 -4.49 -2.41 -7.66
CA ILE A 6 -4.80 -1.08 -7.12
C ILE A 6 -6.01 -0.49 -7.86
N ALA A 7 -6.19 -0.73 -9.16
CA ALA A 7 -7.35 -0.28 -9.93
C ALA A 7 -8.67 -0.99 -9.58
N ASP A 8 -8.63 -2.29 -9.29
CA ASP A 8 -9.79 -3.01 -8.75
C ASP A 8 -10.15 -2.52 -7.34
N ALA A 9 -9.17 -2.06 -6.55
CA ALA A 9 -9.40 -1.38 -5.28
C ALA A 9 -9.75 0.13 -5.44
N GLN A 10 -9.42 0.77 -6.57
CA GLN A 10 -9.75 2.17 -6.89
C GLN A 10 -11.26 2.40 -7.02
N THR A 11 -12.08 1.35 -7.13
CA THR A 11 -13.55 1.49 -7.01
C THR A 11 -13.96 2.02 -5.62
N VAL A 12 -13.07 1.97 -4.60
CA VAL A 12 -13.33 2.41 -3.23
C VAL A 12 -12.34 3.49 -2.72
N LEU A 13 -11.19 3.70 -3.36
CA LEU A 13 -10.14 4.62 -2.90
C LEU A 13 -10.03 5.86 -3.81
N SER A 14 -10.07 7.04 -3.22
CA SER A 14 -9.89 8.34 -3.91
C SER A 14 -8.41 8.55 -4.29
N ASP A 15 -8.15 9.47 -5.22
CA ASP A 15 -6.78 9.79 -5.70
C ASP A 15 -5.81 10.14 -4.55
N GLU A 16 -6.29 10.86 -3.53
CA GLU A 16 -5.53 11.17 -2.32
C GLU A 16 -5.17 9.91 -1.50
N GLU A 17 -6.09 8.94 -1.43
CA GLU A 17 -5.90 7.68 -0.70
C GLU A 17 -4.92 6.77 -1.46
N VAL A 18 -4.98 6.78 -2.80
CA VAL A 18 -4.01 6.10 -3.67
C VAL A 18 -2.62 6.72 -3.51
N ALA A 19 -2.51 8.05 -3.48
CA ALA A 19 -1.25 8.76 -3.28
C ALA A 19 -0.63 8.45 -1.91
N LEU A 20 -1.45 8.32 -0.86
CA LEU A 20 -0.99 7.90 0.48
C LEU A 20 -0.51 6.45 0.46
N CYS A 21 -1.30 5.52 -0.10
CA CYS A 21 -0.90 4.12 -0.21
C CYS A 21 0.42 3.97 -1.00
N GLN A 22 0.58 4.71 -2.10
CA GLN A 22 1.82 4.72 -2.87
C GLN A 22 3.02 5.26 -2.08
N ARG A 23 2.85 6.31 -1.27
CA ARG A 23 3.93 6.84 -0.44
C ARG A 23 4.37 5.86 0.65
N VAL A 24 3.42 5.26 1.37
CA VAL A 24 3.69 4.19 2.35
C VAL A 24 4.42 3.04 1.67
N PHE A 25 3.92 2.64 0.50
CA PHE A 25 4.47 1.55 -0.26
C PHE A 25 5.90 1.80 -0.73
N ASP A 26 6.17 2.97 -1.31
CA ASP A 26 7.50 3.36 -1.76
C ASP A 26 8.48 3.42 -0.59
N HIS A 27 8.05 3.99 0.54
CA HIS A 27 8.85 4.06 1.75
C HIS A 27 9.23 2.67 2.28
N ILE A 28 8.26 1.76 2.42
CA ILE A 28 8.53 0.39 2.91
C ILE A 28 9.30 -0.41 1.86
N SER A 29 8.99 -0.25 0.57
CA SER A 29 9.72 -0.91 -0.52
C SER A 29 11.18 -0.50 -0.53
N SER A 30 11.48 0.79 -0.28
CA SER A 30 12.83 1.30 -0.18
C SER A 30 13.52 0.82 1.10
N MET A 31 12.81 0.86 2.24
CA MET A 31 13.36 0.49 3.55
C MET A 31 13.63 -1.03 3.68
N ARG A 32 12.71 -1.88 3.23
CA ARG A 32 12.87 -3.34 3.21
C ARG A 32 13.65 -3.84 1.99
N GLN A 33 14.07 -2.94 1.10
CA GLN A 33 14.75 -3.27 -0.16
C GLN A 33 13.97 -4.33 -0.96
N ILE A 34 12.67 -4.13 -1.10
CA ILE A 34 11.80 -5.05 -1.84
C ILE A 34 12.20 -5.01 -3.32
N THR A 35 12.77 -6.11 -3.79
CA THR A 35 13.28 -6.27 -5.17
C THR A 35 12.43 -7.22 -6.00
N THR A 36 11.66 -8.09 -5.36
CA THR A 36 10.82 -9.11 -6.01
C THR A 36 9.38 -8.63 -6.17
N ASP A 37 8.77 -9.00 -7.31
CA ASP A 37 7.38 -8.63 -7.61
C ASP A 37 6.40 -9.25 -6.59
N THR A 38 6.70 -10.46 -6.07
CA THR A 38 5.89 -11.13 -5.05
C THR A 38 5.84 -10.38 -3.73
N GLU A 39 6.99 -9.94 -3.20
CA GLU A 39 7.06 -9.13 -1.98
C GLU A 39 6.38 -7.77 -2.17
N ARG A 40 6.52 -7.22 -3.37
CA ARG A 40 5.89 -5.98 -3.79
C ARG A 40 4.35 -6.12 -3.86
N GLU A 41 3.84 -7.23 -4.37
CA GLU A 41 2.40 -7.52 -4.36
C GLU A 41 1.87 -7.77 -2.94
N ASP A 42 2.60 -8.52 -2.11
CA ASP A 42 2.20 -8.78 -0.71
C ASP A 42 2.11 -7.49 0.10
N LEU A 43 3.12 -6.61 -0.05
CA LEU A 43 3.12 -5.30 0.59
C LEU A 43 1.92 -4.46 0.14
N ALA A 44 1.60 -4.45 -1.15
CA ALA A 44 0.50 -3.65 -1.69
C ALA A 44 -0.85 -4.12 -1.12
N ARG A 45 -1.05 -5.45 -1.08
CA ARG A 45 -2.23 -6.05 -0.47
C ARG A 45 -2.33 -5.71 1.02
N ARG A 46 -1.23 -5.78 1.75
CA ARG A 46 -1.17 -5.41 3.16
C ARG A 46 -1.54 -3.95 3.39
N VAL A 47 -0.99 -3.02 2.62
CA VAL A 47 -1.32 -1.59 2.70
C VAL A 47 -2.82 -1.37 2.47
N ILE A 48 -3.37 -1.93 1.39
CA ILE A 48 -4.79 -1.78 1.03
C ILE A 48 -5.68 -2.40 2.11
N HIS A 49 -5.35 -3.61 2.58
CA HIS A 49 -6.14 -4.31 3.59
C HIS A 49 -6.15 -3.56 4.92
N SER A 50 -4.99 -3.05 5.38
CA SER A 50 -4.89 -2.21 6.58
C SER A 50 -5.69 -0.91 6.44
N TYR A 51 -5.64 -0.29 5.26
CA TYR A 51 -6.39 0.93 4.99
C TYR A 51 -7.91 0.68 5.01
N GLN A 52 -8.38 -0.39 4.38
CA GLN A 52 -9.79 -0.82 4.41
C GLN A 52 -10.28 -1.18 5.82
N HIS A 53 -9.39 -1.66 6.69
CA HIS A 53 -9.72 -2.01 8.07
C HIS A 53 -9.85 -0.78 9.00
N GLY A 54 -9.67 0.44 8.47
CA GLY A 54 -9.86 1.70 9.20
C GLY A 54 -8.57 2.49 9.45
N VAL A 55 -7.40 1.99 9.04
CA VAL A 55 -6.12 2.69 9.22
C VAL A 55 -5.91 3.66 8.07
N LYS A 56 -6.48 4.86 8.18
CA LYS A 56 -6.35 5.94 7.18
C LYS A 56 -5.14 6.86 7.39
N ASP A 57 -4.30 6.57 8.37
CA ASP A 57 -3.14 7.38 8.72
C ASP A 57 -1.85 6.77 8.14
N GLU A 58 -1.09 7.58 7.40
CA GLU A 58 0.17 7.18 6.75
C GLU A 58 1.19 6.63 7.77
N GLY A 59 1.32 7.29 8.92
CA GLY A 59 2.26 6.90 9.97
C GLY A 59 1.82 5.64 10.71
N ALA A 60 0.52 5.46 10.93
CA ALA A 60 -0.03 4.24 11.51
C ALA A 60 0.15 3.03 10.59
N LEU A 61 -0.10 3.21 9.28
CA LEU A 61 0.15 2.20 8.25
C LEU A 61 1.62 1.83 8.19
N LEU A 62 2.51 2.82 8.13
CA LEU A 62 3.95 2.61 8.16
C LEU A 62 4.37 1.82 9.40
N ARG A 63 3.94 2.24 10.59
CA ARG A 63 4.28 1.57 11.85
C ARG A 63 3.73 0.15 11.96
N LEU A 64 2.59 -0.13 11.33
CA LEU A 64 1.97 -1.46 11.36
C LEU A 64 2.64 -2.44 10.37
N LEU A 65 3.27 -1.90 9.32
CA LEU A 65 3.85 -2.68 8.21
C LEU A 65 5.39 -2.76 8.24
N ILE A 66 6.06 -1.95 9.07
CA ILE A 66 7.48 -2.03 9.45
C ILE A 66 7.70 -3.11 10.51
#